data_AF-K1TLT5-F1
#
_entry.id   AF-K1TLT5-F1
#
_cell.length_a   1.000
_cell.length_b   1.000
_cell.length_c   1.000
_cell.angle_alpha   90.00
_cell.angle_beta   90.00
_cell.angle_gamma   90.00
#
_symmetry.space_group_name_H-M   'P 1'
#
loop_
_entity.id
_entity.type
_entity.pdbx_description
1 polymer ?
#
loop_
_entity_poly.entity_id
_entity_poly.type
_entity_poly.pdbx_seq_one_letter_code
_entity_poly.pdbx_strand_id
1 'polypeptide(L)'
;HRWHLNNGWSGAGYHFLVRKDGTIYRLRPEDKVGAHAYGSNYDSLGICFEGDYKEEIMQEEEIKAGRELVNFLKNKYGISTVQVHKNVNATNCPGDNFPFDQIANETGESKPSKEKGKIAIIQTSLNEKYGLNISVDNIYGNETKKALVKGLQTELNKQFGSKLAVDGI
;
A
#
# COMPACT_ATOMS: atom_id res chain seq x y z
N HIS A 1 9.32 -10.17 1.34
CA HIS A 1 10.77 -9.89 1.38
C HIS A 1 11.63 -11.16 1.40
N ARG A 2 11.52 -12.05 2.39
CA ARG A 2 12.36 -13.26 2.52
C ARG A 2 12.35 -14.21 1.30
N TRP A 3 11.17 -14.43 0.71
CA TRP A 3 11.05 -15.23 -0.53
C TRP A 3 11.78 -14.60 -1.73
N HIS A 4 11.83 -13.27 -1.83
CA HIS A 4 12.50 -12.59 -2.94
C HIS A 4 14.03 -12.67 -2.79
N LEU A 5 14.54 -12.49 -1.58
CA LEU A 5 15.97 -12.64 -1.28
C LEU A 5 16.47 -14.06 -1.57
N ASN A 6 15.66 -15.08 -1.25
CA ASN A 6 15.99 -16.48 -1.55
C ASN A 6 16.05 -16.77 -3.06
N ASN A 7 15.42 -15.94 -3.89
CA ASN A 7 15.48 -16.02 -5.36
C ASN A 7 16.56 -15.10 -5.97
N GLY A 8 17.42 -14.50 -5.14
CA GLY A 8 18.47 -13.58 -5.59
C GLY A 8 17.98 -12.18 -5.99
N TRP A 9 16.72 -11.85 -5.70
CA TRP A 9 16.14 -10.55 -6.03
C TRP A 9 16.34 -9.57 -4.88
N SER A 10 16.61 -8.30 -5.20
CA SER A 10 16.89 -7.25 -4.21
C SER A 10 15.67 -6.84 -3.36
N GLY A 11 14.48 -7.34 -3.69
CA GLY A 11 13.23 -7.05 -2.99
C GLY A 11 12.02 -7.30 -3.90
N ALA A 12 10.84 -6.83 -3.48
CA ALA A 12 9.65 -6.87 -4.35
C ALA A 12 9.82 -5.94 -5.56
N GLY A 13 9.29 -6.35 -6.72
CA GLY A 13 9.29 -5.52 -7.93
C GLY A 13 8.30 -4.36 -7.88
N TYR A 14 7.25 -4.48 -7.08
CA TYR A 14 6.20 -3.47 -6.91
C TYR A 14 6.44 -2.61 -5.67
N HIS A 15 5.89 -1.40 -5.70
CA HIS A 15 5.91 -0.46 -4.58
C HIS A 15 4.82 -0.83 -3.56
N PHE A 16 3.64 -1.23 -4.06
CA PHE A 16 2.50 -1.60 -3.25
C PHE A 16 1.93 -2.96 -3.65
N LEU A 17 1.31 -3.64 -2.70
CA LEU A 17 0.47 -4.82 -2.92
C LEU A 17 -0.88 -4.61 -2.23
N VAL A 18 -1.98 -4.72 -2.95
CA VAL A 18 -3.34 -4.79 -2.42
C VAL A 18 -3.72 -6.26 -2.32
N ARG A 19 -4.25 -6.67 -1.16
CA ARG A 19 -4.74 -8.03 -0.91
C ARG A 19 -6.23 -8.10 -1.17
N LYS A 20 -6.75 -9.32 -1.32
CA LYS A 20 -8.20 -9.56 -1.48
C LYS A 20 -9.05 -8.99 -0.35
N ASP A 21 -8.50 -8.96 0.87
CA ASP A 21 -9.15 -8.39 2.07
C ASP A 21 -9.06 -6.85 2.17
N GLY A 22 -8.50 -6.18 1.16
CA GLY A 22 -8.29 -4.73 1.14
C GLY A 22 -7.05 -4.25 1.91
N THR A 23 -6.26 -5.14 2.51
CA THR A 23 -4.99 -4.75 3.16
C THR A 23 -3.98 -4.29 2.12
N ILE A 24 -3.35 -3.13 2.35
CA ILE A 24 -2.31 -2.59 1.47
C ILE A 24 -0.94 -2.77 2.10
N TYR A 25 -0.03 -3.47 1.43
CA TYR A 25 1.36 -3.59 1.83
C TYR A 25 2.24 -2.61 1.08
N ARG A 26 3.06 -1.87 1.82
CA ARG A 26 4.24 -1.17 1.29
C ARG A 26 5.38 -2.16 1.15
N LEU A 27 5.86 -2.32 -0.07
CA LEU A 27 6.85 -3.34 -0.41
C LEU A 27 8.21 -2.73 -0.74
N ARG A 28 8.25 -1.77 -1.66
CA ARG A 28 9.45 -1.05 -2.07
C ARG A 28 9.25 0.46 -1.80
N PRO A 29 10.27 1.16 -1.28
CA PRO A 29 10.19 2.61 -1.12
C PRO A 29 9.85 3.32 -2.42
N GLU A 30 8.98 4.33 -2.37
CA GLU A 30 8.49 5.10 -3.53
C GLU A 30 9.60 5.89 -4.24
N ASP A 31 10.75 6.12 -3.59
CA ASP A 31 11.94 6.79 -4.14
C ASP A 31 12.94 5.81 -4.80
N LYS A 32 12.60 4.53 -4.89
CA LYS A 32 13.47 3.49 -5.47
C LYS A 32 12.82 2.87 -6.70
N VAL A 33 13.56 2.87 -7.81
CA VAL A 33 13.13 2.26 -9.08
C VAL A 33 12.58 0.84 -8.86
N GLY A 34 11.38 0.60 -9.39
CA GLY A 34 10.70 -0.69 -9.34
C GLY A 34 11.29 -1.72 -10.31
N ALA A 35 10.72 -2.92 -10.30
CA ALA A 35 10.97 -3.97 -11.28
C ALA A 35 9.63 -4.60 -11.68
N HIS A 36 8.71 -3.78 -12.18
CA HIS A 36 7.33 -4.17 -12.48
C HIS A 36 6.91 -3.96 -13.94
N ALA A 37 7.55 -3.03 -14.69
CA ALA A 37 7.30 -2.76 -16.10
C ALA A 37 8.62 -2.42 -16.80
N TYR A 38 9.18 -3.36 -17.58
CA TYR A 38 10.46 -3.16 -18.25
C TYR A 38 10.39 -1.95 -19.20
N GLY A 39 11.34 -1.03 -19.09
CA GLY A 39 11.37 0.21 -19.88
C GLY A 39 10.60 1.39 -19.27
N SER A 40 9.73 1.15 -18.29
CA SER A 40 8.91 2.19 -17.63
C SER A 40 9.10 2.24 -16.12
N ASN A 41 10.03 1.46 -15.56
CA ASN A 41 10.24 1.41 -14.11
C ASN A 41 10.81 2.70 -13.49
N TYR A 42 11.50 3.55 -14.28
CA TYR A 42 12.29 4.67 -13.76
C TYR A 42 11.43 5.90 -13.41
N ASP A 43 10.24 6.00 -13.98
CA ASP A 43 9.30 7.13 -13.84
C ASP A 43 7.89 6.69 -13.42
N SER A 44 7.74 5.48 -12.87
CA SER A 44 6.44 4.96 -12.44
C SER A 44 6.46 4.27 -11.07
N LEU A 45 5.28 4.26 -10.45
CA LEU A 45 4.98 3.45 -9.27
C LEU A 45 4.21 2.21 -9.69
N GLY A 46 4.45 1.11 -8.99
CA GLY A 46 3.92 -0.20 -9.32
C GLY A 46 3.02 -0.70 -8.20
N ILE A 47 1.77 -1.02 -8.54
CA ILE A 47 0.79 -1.59 -7.61
C ILE A 47 0.45 -3.00 -8.09
N CYS A 48 0.66 -3.99 -7.24
CA CYS A 48 0.23 -5.36 -7.46
C CYS A 48 -1.12 -5.59 -6.76
N PHE A 49 -2.02 -6.34 -7.40
CA PHE A 49 -3.28 -6.80 -6.83
C PHE A 49 -3.23 -8.31 -6.68
N GLU A 50 -3.85 -8.85 -5.63
CA GLU A 50 -3.78 -10.27 -5.32
C GLU A 50 -4.89 -11.03 -6.05
N GLY A 51 -4.54 -11.69 -7.16
CA GLY A 51 -5.44 -12.62 -7.83
C GLY A 51 -5.04 -12.90 -9.25
N ASP A 52 -5.76 -13.83 -9.89
CA ASP A 52 -5.72 -14.02 -11.34
C ASP A 52 -7.03 -13.57 -11.98
N TYR A 53 -7.12 -12.28 -12.33
CA TYR A 53 -8.34 -11.70 -12.91
C TYR A 53 -8.51 -12.01 -14.41
N LYS A 54 -7.87 -13.05 -14.92
CA LYS A 54 -8.37 -13.73 -16.12
C LYS A 54 -9.58 -14.61 -15.79
N GLU A 55 -9.55 -15.24 -14.63
CA GLU A 55 -10.54 -16.22 -14.19
C GLU A 55 -11.38 -15.66 -13.03
N GLU A 56 -10.76 -14.88 -12.15
CA GLU A 56 -11.39 -14.39 -10.94
C GLU A 56 -12.11 -13.06 -11.13
N ILE A 57 -13.13 -12.81 -10.29
CA ILE A 57 -13.76 -11.50 -10.12
C ILE A 57 -13.18 -10.85 -8.86
N MET A 58 -12.74 -9.60 -8.98
CA MET A 58 -12.20 -8.85 -7.85
C MET A 58 -13.29 -8.53 -6.81
N GLN A 59 -12.95 -8.64 -5.52
CA GLN A 59 -13.84 -8.31 -4.42
C GLN A 59 -13.92 -6.79 -4.19
N GLU A 60 -15.05 -6.31 -3.68
CA GLU A 60 -15.30 -4.87 -3.49
C GLU A 60 -14.29 -4.22 -2.54
N GLU A 61 -13.85 -4.94 -1.51
CA GLU A 61 -12.85 -4.49 -0.55
C GLU A 61 -11.50 -4.19 -1.22
N GLU A 62 -11.07 -5.06 -2.14
CA GLU A 62 -9.85 -4.89 -2.91
C GLU A 62 -9.97 -3.75 -3.93
N ILE A 63 -11.12 -3.62 -4.61
CA ILE A 63 -11.42 -2.50 -5.51
C ILE A 63 -11.33 -1.17 -4.75
N LYS A 64 -12.00 -1.09 -3.60
CA LYS A 64 -12.04 0.11 -2.76
C LYS A 64 -10.64 0.49 -2.28
N ALA A 65 -9.88 -0.46 -1.74
CA ALA A 65 -8.52 -0.23 -1.29
C ALA A 65 -7.60 0.22 -2.44
N GLY A 66 -7.73 -0.41 -3.61
CA GLY A 66 -7.01 -0.02 -4.83
C GLY A 66 -7.32 1.41 -5.25
N ARG A 67 -8.61 1.79 -5.27
CA ARG A 67 -9.07 3.14 -5.63
C ARG A 67 -8.55 4.20 -4.67
N GLU A 68 -8.65 3.94 -3.36
CA GLU A 68 -8.13 4.84 -2.32
C GLU A 68 -6.61 5.02 -2.46
N LEU A 69 -5.87 3.94 -2.72
CA LEU A 69 -4.43 3.99 -2.94
C LEU A 69 -4.06 4.78 -4.21
N VAL A 70 -4.73 4.53 -5.34
CA VAL A 70 -4.49 5.26 -6.58
C VAL A 70 -4.77 6.75 -6.40
N ASN A 71 -5.89 7.12 -5.78
CA ASN A 71 -6.23 8.51 -5.51
C ASN A 71 -5.21 9.18 -4.58
N PHE A 72 -4.75 8.48 -3.54
CA PHE A 72 -3.69 8.98 -2.67
C PHE A 72 -2.40 9.28 -3.45
N LEU A 73 -1.95 8.35 -4.29
CA LEU A 73 -0.71 8.50 -5.07
C LEU A 73 -0.83 9.61 -6.13
N LYS A 74 -1.98 9.70 -6.80
CA LYS A 74 -2.28 10.82 -7.72
C LYS A 74 -2.13 12.16 -7.03
N ASN A 75 -2.77 12.33 -5.87
CA ASN A 75 -2.71 13.58 -5.12
C ASN A 75 -1.31 13.87 -4.57
N LYS A 76 -0.61 12.85 -4.04
CA LYS A 76 0.72 13.01 -3.43
C LYS A 76 1.79 13.43 -4.44
N TYR A 77 1.72 12.90 -5.67
CA TYR A 77 2.77 13.09 -6.67
C TYR A 77 2.33 13.87 -7.91
N GLY A 78 1.07 14.30 -7.98
CA GLY A 78 0.51 14.94 -9.18
C GLY A 78 0.43 13.99 -10.39
N ILE A 79 0.22 12.69 -10.16
CA ILE A 79 0.18 11.69 -11.24
C ILE A 79 -1.12 11.87 -12.04
N SER A 80 -0.98 12.13 -13.34
CA SER A 80 -2.11 12.25 -14.27
C SER A 80 -2.41 10.97 -15.04
N THR A 81 -1.46 10.03 -15.07
CA THR A 81 -1.51 8.84 -15.91
C THR A 81 -1.54 7.58 -15.06
N VAL A 82 -2.56 6.75 -15.26
CA VAL A 82 -2.66 5.40 -14.68
C VAL A 82 -2.83 4.44 -15.86
N GLN A 83 -2.07 3.35 -15.87
CA GLN A 83 -2.07 2.39 -16.98
C GLN A 83 -2.03 0.96 -16.46
N VAL A 84 -2.60 0.05 -17.24
CA VAL A 84 -2.48 -1.40 -17.03
C VAL A 84 -1.17 -1.93 -17.61
N HIS A 85 -0.62 -3.01 -17.03
CA HIS A 85 0.66 -3.57 -17.43
C HIS A 85 0.69 -4.00 -18.91
N LYS A 86 -0.41 -4.56 -19.44
CA LYS A 86 -0.55 -4.93 -20.86
C LYS A 86 -0.36 -3.77 -21.84
N ASN A 87 -0.51 -2.51 -21.39
CA ASN A 87 -0.32 -1.35 -22.26
C ASN A 87 1.15 -0.92 -22.36
N VAL A 88 2.02 -1.37 -21.45
CA VAL A 88 3.44 -0.98 -21.40
C VAL A 88 4.38 -2.16 -21.68
N ASN A 89 3.93 -3.40 -21.46
CA ASN A 89 4.69 -4.60 -21.76
C ASN A 89 3.80 -5.67 -22.39
N ALA A 90 4.41 -6.59 -23.15
CA ALA A 90 3.72 -7.74 -23.75
C ALA A 90 3.33 -8.77 -22.67
N THR A 91 2.22 -8.52 -21.99
CA THR A 91 1.66 -9.36 -20.93
C THR A 91 0.14 -9.34 -20.97
N ASN A 92 -0.48 -10.36 -20.39
CA ASN A 92 -1.93 -10.42 -20.21
C ASN A 92 -2.39 -9.74 -18.90
N CYS A 93 -1.46 -9.29 -18.06
CA CYS A 93 -1.76 -8.60 -16.81
C CYS A 93 -2.44 -7.24 -17.08
N PRO A 94 -3.51 -6.86 -16.35
CA PRO A 94 -4.02 -7.49 -15.13
C PRO A 94 -5.08 -8.58 -15.30
N GLY A 95 -5.41 -9.00 -16.53
CA GLY A 95 -6.54 -9.88 -16.82
C GLY A 95 -7.78 -9.09 -17.25
N ASP A 96 -8.72 -9.78 -17.91
CA ASP A 96 -9.88 -9.14 -18.53
C ASP A 96 -10.98 -8.78 -17.53
N ASN A 97 -11.04 -9.46 -16.37
CA ASN A 97 -11.98 -9.16 -15.29
C ASN A 97 -11.45 -8.08 -14.33
N PHE A 98 -10.26 -7.51 -14.58
CA PHE A 98 -9.73 -6.46 -13.72
C PHE A 98 -10.55 -5.16 -13.88
N PRO A 99 -11.16 -4.63 -12.80
CA PRO A 99 -12.07 -3.49 -12.89
C PRO A 99 -11.29 -2.16 -12.95
N PHE A 100 -10.50 -1.97 -14.02
CA PHE A 100 -9.56 -0.85 -14.15
C PHE A 100 -10.25 0.50 -13.96
N ASP A 101 -11.39 0.73 -14.61
CA ASP A 101 -12.08 2.02 -14.53
C ASP A 101 -12.60 2.32 -13.12
N GLN A 102 -12.96 1.30 -12.35
CA GLN A 102 -13.39 1.48 -10.96
C GLN A 102 -12.22 1.88 -10.05
N ILE A 103 -11.00 1.44 -10.37
CA ILE A 103 -9.81 1.71 -9.56
C ILE A 103 -9.11 2.99 -10.02
N ALA A 104 -8.99 3.19 -11.33
CA ALA A 104 -8.19 4.25 -11.93
C ALA A 104 -8.95 5.57 -12.07
N ASN A 105 -10.28 5.54 -12.22
CA ASN A 105 -11.07 6.75 -12.40
C ASN A 105 -11.72 7.18 -11.09
N GLU A 106 -11.78 8.50 -10.87
CA GLU A 106 -12.59 9.09 -9.81
C GLU A 106 -14.06 8.97 -10.22
N THR A 107 -14.73 7.88 -9.86
CA THR A 107 -16.19 7.85 -9.89
C THR A 107 -16.67 8.81 -8.81
N GLY A 108 -17.48 9.79 -9.22
CA GLY A 108 -17.82 10.98 -8.44
C GLY A 108 -18.11 10.78 -6.94
N GLU A 109 -17.75 11.84 -6.20
CA GLU A 109 -17.87 12.08 -4.76
C GLU A 109 -16.84 11.41 -3.84
N SER A 110 -15.56 11.76 -4.00
CA SER A 110 -14.79 12.18 -2.82
C SER A 110 -14.89 13.71 -2.71
N LYS A 111 -15.96 14.22 -2.08
CA LYS A 111 -15.86 15.55 -1.46
C LYS A 111 -14.61 15.51 -0.59
N PRO A 112 -13.71 16.52 -0.61
CA PRO A 112 -12.59 16.56 0.32
C PRO A 112 -13.16 16.49 1.73
N SER A 113 -13.06 15.32 2.37
CA SER A 113 -13.54 15.18 3.74
C SER A 113 -12.61 16.04 4.58
N LYS A 114 -13.15 17.10 5.19
CA LYS A 114 -12.43 17.89 6.20
C LYS A 114 -12.00 17.02 7.40
N GLU A 115 -12.59 15.83 7.54
CA GLU A 115 -12.17 14.84 8.52
C GLU A 115 -10.94 14.07 8.02
N LYS A 116 -9.88 14.08 8.84
CA LYS A 116 -8.74 13.17 8.67
C LYS A 116 -9.25 11.74 8.72
N GLY A 117 -8.88 10.91 7.74
CA GLY A 117 -9.25 9.51 7.73
C GLY A 117 -8.80 8.77 9.00
N LYS A 118 -9.56 7.73 9.39
CA LYS A 118 -9.35 7.00 10.66
C LYS A 118 -7.91 6.50 10.82
N ILE A 119 -7.30 6.03 9.73
CA ILE A 119 -5.91 5.54 9.76
C ILE A 119 -4.94 6.69 9.93
N ALA A 120 -5.15 7.82 9.27
CA ALA A 120 -4.33 9.02 9.47
C ALA A 120 -4.37 9.53 10.92
N ILE A 121 -5.53 9.44 11.59
CA ILE A 121 -5.66 9.76 13.02
C ILE A 121 -4.82 8.82 13.87
N ILE A 122 -4.87 7.51 13.60
CA ILE A 122 -4.07 6.51 14.29
C ILE A 122 -2.57 6.76 14.06
N GLN A 123 -2.15 6.98 12.81
CA GLN A 123 -0.77 7.28 12.44
C GLN A 123 -0.26 8.53 13.15
N THR A 124 -1.05 9.60 13.16
CA THR A 124 -0.74 10.85 13.88
C THR A 124 -0.58 10.56 15.38
N SER A 125 -1.53 9.84 15.98
CA SER A 125 -1.50 9.52 17.42
C SER A 125 -0.27 8.68 17.79
N LEU A 126 0.11 7.72 16.95
CA LEU A 126 1.29 6.89 17.18
C LEU A 126 2.58 7.71 17.08
N ASN A 127 2.66 8.65 16.15
CA ASN A 127 3.79 9.57 16.04
C ASN A 127 3.90 10.49 17.25
N GLU A 128 2.80 11.13 17.64
CA GLU A 128 2.78 12.10 18.74
C GLU A 128 3.05 11.43 20.10
N LYS A 129 2.46 10.25 20.35
CA LYS A 129 2.60 9.57 21.66
C LYS A 129 3.91 8.81 21.82
N TYR A 130 4.44 8.25 20.74
CA TYR A 130 5.55 7.28 20.81
C TYR A 130 6.77 7.66 19.96
N GLY A 131 6.75 8.79 19.24
CA GLY A 131 7.89 9.28 18.45
C GLY A 131 8.28 8.36 17.29
N LEU A 132 7.33 7.61 16.72
CA LEU A 132 7.61 6.54 15.75
C LEU A 132 7.92 7.03 14.33
N ASN A 133 7.68 8.32 14.04
CA ASN A 133 7.98 8.99 12.77
C ASN A 133 7.50 8.23 11.52
N ILE A 134 6.34 7.59 11.60
CA ILE A 134 5.72 6.91 10.47
C ILE A 134 4.99 7.89 9.55
N SER A 135 4.79 7.49 8.29
CA SER A 135 4.00 8.27 7.34
C SER A 135 2.54 8.43 7.79
N VAL A 136 1.97 9.63 7.58
CA VAL A 136 0.54 9.93 7.82
C VAL A 136 -0.16 10.06 6.47
N ASP A 137 -0.56 8.92 5.93
CA ASP A 137 -1.06 8.75 4.56
C ASP A 137 -2.44 8.12 4.50
N ASN A 138 -3.03 7.81 5.66
CA ASN A 138 -4.29 7.09 5.79
C ASN A 138 -4.29 5.67 5.20
N ILE A 139 -3.11 5.07 4.94
CA ILE A 139 -2.96 3.70 4.44
C ILE A 139 -2.59 2.78 5.61
N TYR A 140 -3.37 1.70 5.78
CA TYR A 140 -3.05 0.67 6.77
C TYR A 140 -1.97 -0.28 6.24
N GLY A 141 -0.72 0.21 6.22
CA GLY A 141 0.45 -0.51 5.74
C GLY A 141 1.21 -1.28 6.82
N ASN A 142 2.25 -2.02 6.38
CA ASN A 142 3.16 -2.72 7.29
C ASN A 142 3.85 -1.77 8.28
N GLU A 143 4.10 -0.53 7.87
CA GLU A 143 4.62 0.54 8.74
C GLU A 143 3.63 0.88 9.87
N THR A 144 2.36 1.14 9.52
CA THR A 144 1.26 1.38 10.49
C THR A 144 1.07 0.19 11.42
N LYS A 145 1.07 -1.04 10.89
CA LYS A 145 0.97 -2.27 11.70
C LYS A 145 2.12 -2.40 12.68
N LYS A 146 3.36 -2.22 12.23
CA LYS A 146 4.56 -2.27 13.07
C LYS A 146 4.52 -1.21 14.17
N ALA A 147 4.05 -0.01 13.85
CA ALA A 147 3.90 1.08 14.81
C ALA A 147 2.84 0.79 15.87
N LEU A 148 1.71 0.17 15.52
CA LEU A 148 0.71 -0.28 16.47
C LEU A 148 1.30 -1.30 17.45
N VAL A 149 2.07 -2.28 16.97
CA VAL A 149 2.74 -3.28 17.82
C VAL A 149 3.74 -2.60 18.76
N LYS A 150 4.55 -1.64 18.27
CA LYS A 150 5.46 -0.87 19.13
C LYS A 150 4.74 -0.06 20.20
N GLY A 151 3.61 0.57 19.85
CA GLY A 151 2.76 1.27 20.82
C GLY A 151 2.27 0.33 21.92
N LEU A 152 1.78 -0.86 21.54
CA LEU A 152 1.33 -1.88 22.49
C LEU A 152 2.47 -2.40 23.37
N GLN A 153 3.62 -2.76 22.80
CA GLN A 153 4.81 -3.19 23.54
C GLN A 153 5.25 -2.12 24.55
N THR A 154 5.21 -0.85 24.15
CA THR A 154 5.53 0.30 25.02
C THR A 154 4.56 0.39 26.21
N GLU A 155 3.25 0.30 25.96
CA GLU A 155 2.25 0.36 27.02
C GLU A 155 2.33 -0.84 27.97
N LEU A 156 2.55 -2.05 27.44
CA LEU A 156 2.70 -3.25 28.26
C LEU A 156 3.93 -3.20 29.17
N ASN A 157 5.03 -2.61 28.70
CA ASN A 157 6.21 -2.35 29.51
C ASN A 157 5.93 -1.30 30.58
N LYS A 158 5.26 -0.21 30.21
CA LYS A 158 4.96 0.91 31.12
C LYS A 158 3.97 0.53 32.23
N GLN A 159 2.91 -0.20 31.89
CA GLN A 159 1.80 -0.49 32.81
C GLN A 159 2.03 -1.77 33.63
N PHE A 160 2.69 -2.78 33.04
CA PHE A 160 2.79 -4.11 33.65
C PHE A 160 4.23 -4.59 33.86
N GLY A 161 5.24 -3.80 33.50
CA GLY A 161 6.65 -4.21 33.68
C GLY A 161 7.01 -5.44 32.86
N SER A 162 6.39 -5.62 31.69
CA SER A 162 6.44 -6.86 30.89
C SER A 162 7.82 -7.19 30.30
N LYS A 163 8.78 -6.24 30.29
CA LYS A 163 10.15 -6.41 29.77
C LYS A 163 10.22 -6.89 28.30
N LEU A 164 9.26 -6.49 27.48
CA LEU A 164 9.22 -6.76 26.04
C LEU A 164 10.25 -5.88 25.30
N ALA A 165 10.83 -6.41 24.22
CA ALA A 165 11.53 -5.58 23.24
C ALA A 165 10.51 -4.72 22.48
N VAL A 166 10.83 -3.44 22.23
CA VAL A 166 9.96 -2.52 21.46
C VAL A 166 10.40 -2.49 20.00
N ASP A 167 10.28 -3.62 19.33
CA ASP A 167 10.75 -3.85 17.96
C ASP A 167 9.63 -3.84 16.91
N GLY A 168 8.37 -3.95 17.34
CA GLY A 168 7.20 -4.03 16.48
C GLY A 168 7.00 -5.39 15.80
N ILE A 169 7.55 -6.46 16.38
CA ILE A 169 7.42 -7.85 15.90
C ILE A 169 6.58 -8.67 16.89
#